data_AF-A0A1I0XP57-F1
#
_entry.id   AF-A0A1I0XP57-F1
#
_cell.length_a   1.000
_cell.length_b   1.000
_cell.length_c   1.000
_cell.angle_alpha   90.00
_cell.angle_beta   90.00
_cell.angle_gamma   90.00
#
_symmetry.space_group_name_H-M   'P 1'
#
loop_
_entity.id
_entity.type
_entity.pdbx_description
1 polymer ?
#
loop_
_entity_poly.entity_id
_entity_poly.type
_entity_poly.pdbx_seq_one_letter_code
_entity_poly.pdbx_strand_id
1 'polypeptide(L)'
;MDIIFILKAILIAIVEGLTEFIPVSSTGHMILVGWAIGFKGEFAKMFEVVIQLGAIMAVVVLYWKKIEESIIEFFRYIFTRGKEGKTGFRFGISVIVAFLVALIVMKKFVGYLKKKPLKVFAIYRVAAGILLGVLVLSKVISLT
;
A
#
# COMPACT_ATOMS: atom_id res chain seq x y z
N MET A 1 22.77 -8.84 21.00
CA MET A 1 21.62 -9.09 20.10
C MET A 1 21.71 -10.54 19.70
N ASP A 2 20.74 -11.35 20.09
CA ASP A 2 20.88 -12.80 19.97
C ASP A 2 20.65 -13.24 18.52
N ILE A 3 21.37 -14.27 18.06
CA ILE A 3 21.23 -14.79 16.69
C ILE A 3 19.77 -15.15 16.38
N ILE A 4 19.08 -15.72 17.37
CA ILE A 4 17.65 -16.06 17.30
C ILE A 4 16.80 -14.81 16.98
N PHE A 5 17.15 -13.66 17.54
CA PHE A 5 16.43 -12.41 17.29
C PHE A 5 16.62 -11.92 15.85
N ILE A 6 17.84 -12.01 15.32
CA ILE A 6 18.15 -11.65 13.93
C ILE A 6 17.38 -12.56 12.97
N LEU A 7 17.33 -13.87 13.23
CA LEU A 7 16.56 -14.80 12.42
C LEU A 7 15.07 -14.47 12.41
N LYS A 8 14.49 -14.06 13.55
CA LYS A 8 13.10 -13.58 13.61
C LYS A 8 12.89 -12.32 12.77
N ALA A 9 13.83 -11.36 12.82
CA ALA A 9 13.76 -10.15 12.01
C ALA A 9 13.85 -10.44 10.50
N ILE A 10 14.73 -11.36 10.10
CA ILE A 10 14.84 -11.83 8.70
C ILE A 10 13.52 -12.47 8.26
N LEU A 11 12.92 -13.33 9.08
CA LEU A 11 11.63 -13.95 8.76
C LEU A 11 10.54 -12.90 8.51
N ILE A 12 10.44 -11.90 9.38
CA ILE A 12 9.48 -10.80 9.23
C ILE A 12 9.76 -9.99 7.96
N ALA A 13 11.02 -9.72 7.63
CA ALA A 13 11.40 -9.03 6.40
C ALA A 13 11.03 -9.81 5.13
N ILE A 14 11.19 -11.14 5.16
CA ILE A 14 10.77 -12.03 4.05
C ILE A 14 9.25 -11.97 3.89
N VAL A 15 8.50 -12.05 5.00
CA VAL A 15 7.02 -11.98 4.97
C VAL A 15 6.57 -10.66 4.35
N GLU A 16 7.12 -9.53 4.80
CA GLU A 16 6.85 -8.21 4.22
C GLU A 16 7.13 -8.19 2.72
N GLY A 17 8.35 -8.56 2.31
CA GLY A 17 8.75 -8.51 0.89
C GLY A 17 7.90 -9.39 -0.03
N LEU A 18 7.39 -10.53 0.47
CA LEU A 18 6.51 -11.42 -0.29
C LEU A 18 5.06 -10.94 -0.34
N THR A 19 4.58 -10.24 0.68
CA THR A 19 3.15 -9.94 0.85
C THR A 19 2.77 -8.50 0.50
N GLU A 20 3.74 -7.58 0.41
CA GLU A 20 3.46 -6.16 0.14
C GLU A 20 2.92 -5.92 -1.27
N PHE A 21 3.36 -6.70 -2.26
CA PHE A 21 2.99 -6.49 -3.67
C PHE A 21 1.79 -7.31 -4.13
N ILE A 22 1.27 -8.20 -3.27
CA ILE A 22 0.08 -9.02 -3.56
C ILE A 22 -1.09 -8.58 -2.66
N PRO A 23 -2.34 -8.69 -3.12
CA PRO A 23 -3.50 -8.13 -2.41
C PRO A 23 -3.96 -9.00 -1.22
N VAL A 24 -3.04 -9.26 -0.27
CA VAL A 24 -3.25 -10.17 0.89
C VAL A 24 -3.04 -9.50 2.25
N SER A 25 -2.69 -8.21 2.29
CA SER A 25 -2.38 -7.44 3.52
C SER A 25 -1.11 -7.91 4.25
N SER A 26 0.02 -7.27 3.95
CA SER A 26 1.32 -7.47 4.60
C SER A 26 1.28 -7.21 6.11
N THR A 27 0.63 -6.12 6.54
CA THR A 27 0.48 -5.77 7.96
C THR A 27 -0.19 -6.88 8.76
N GLY A 28 -1.24 -7.52 8.22
CA GLY A 28 -1.91 -8.64 8.87
C GLY A 28 -0.98 -9.84 9.05
N HIS A 29 -0.22 -10.18 8.00
CA HIS A 29 0.73 -11.29 8.03
C HIS A 29 1.88 -11.05 9.01
N MET A 30 2.45 -9.84 9.04
CA MET A 30 3.50 -9.48 10.00
C MET A 30 3.01 -9.58 11.45
N ILE A 31 1.80 -9.11 11.75
CA ILE A 31 1.22 -9.23 13.10
C ILE A 31 1.05 -10.70 13.51
N LEU A 32 0.51 -11.54 12.61
CA LEU A 32 0.28 -12.97 12.89
C LEU A 32 1.59 -13.73 13.07
N VAL A 33 2.54 -13.56 12.15
CA VAL A 33 3.86 -14.22 12.21
C VAL A 33 4.66 -13.71 13.41
N GLY A 34 4.66 -12.39 13.65
CA GLY A 34 5.32 -11.77 14.81
C GLY A 34 4.75 -12.26 16.13
N TRP A 35 3.43 -12.46 16.22
CA TRP A 35 2.81 -13.10 17.38
C TRP A 35 3.28 -14.55 17.56
N ALA A 36 3.32 -15.34 16.48
CA ALA A 36 3.69 -16.76 16.51
C ALA A 36 5.15 -17.00 16.92
N ILE A 37 6.08 -16.17 16.42
CA ILE A 37 7.51 -16.31 16.73
C ILE A 37 7.96 -15.50 17.96
N GLY A 38 7.03 -14.78 18.59
CA GLY A 38 7.32 -13.89 19.73
C GLY A 38 8.23 -12.70 19.36
N PHE A 39 8.09 -12.16 18.15
CA PHE A 39 8.76 -10.93 17.74
C PHE A 39 7.86 -9.73 18.08
N LYS A 40 8.07 -9.17 19.29
CA LYS A 40 7.22 -8.11 19.87
C LYS A 40 8.09 -7.04 20.51
N GLY A 41 7.50 -5.88 20.78
CA GLY A 41 8.15 -4.75 21.46
C GLY A 41 8.23 -3.51 20.57
N GLU A 42 8.81 -2.43 21.11
CA GLU A 42 8.96 -1.17 20.38
C GLU A 42 9.87 -1.32 19.16
N PHE A 43 10.96 -2.09 19.30
CA PHE A 43 11.82 -2.40 18.17
C PHE A 43 11.07 -3.13 17.05
N ALA A 44 10.24 -4.12 17.37
CA ALA A 44 9.49 -4.87 16.35
C ALA A 44 8.55 -3.93 15.55
N LYS A 45 7.83 -3.04 16.24
CA LYS A 45 6.96 -2.05 15.59
C LYS A 45 7.73 -1.08 14.71
N MET A 46 8.88 -0.59 15.17
CA MET A 46 9.75 0.27 14.38
C MET A 46 10.32 -0.48 13.18
N PHE A 47 10.76 -1.73 13.38
CA PHE A 47 11.31 -2.59 12.35
C PHE A 47 10.30 -2.83 11.24
N GLU A 48 9.04 -3.17 11.56
CA GLU A 48 7.94 -3.34 10.60
C GLU A 48 7.76 -2.11 9.68
N VAL A 49 7.88 -0.90 10.23
CA VAL A 49 7.80 0.34 9.44
C VAL A 49 9.05 0.55 8.57
N VAL A 50 10.24 0.22 9.10
CA VAL A 50 11.50 0.40 8.37
C VAL A 50 11.63 -0.58 7.20
N ILE A 51 11.23 -1.84 7.37
CA ILE A 51 11.34 -2.85 6.30
C ILE A 51 10.38 -2.59 5.13
N GLN A 52 9.24 -1.93 5.37
CA GLN A 52 8.35 -1.45 4.30
C GLN A 52 9.06 -0.49 3.34
N LEU A 53 10.00 0.32 3.84
CA LEU A 53 10.83 1.17 2.98
C LEU A 53 11.71 0.33 2.05
N GLY A 54 12.14 -0.86 2.50
CA GLY A 54 12.84 -1.84 1.66
C GLY A 54 11.97 -2.37 0.53
N ALA A 55 10.70 -2.69 0.80
CA ALA A 55 9.74 -3.08 -0.22
C ALA A 55 9.49 -1.94 -1.23
N ILE A 56 9.28 -0.71 -0.76
CA ILE A 56 9.17 0.47 -1.64
C ILE A 56 10.42 0.63 -2.51
N MET A 57 11.60 0.48 -1.92
CA MET A 57 12.87 0.58 -2.65
C MET A 57 12.99 -0.49 -3.74
N ALA A 58 12.52 -1.72 -3.50
CA ALA A 58 12.52 -2.76 -4.52
C ALA A 58 11.71 -2.34 -5.76
N VAL A 59 10.57 -1.67 -5.58
CA VAL A 59 9.76 -1.12 -6.70
C VAL A 59 10.48 0.02 -7.40
N VAL A 60 11.11 0.93 -6.65
CA VAL A 60 11.88 2.04 -7.21
C VAL A 60 13.02 1.53 -8.07
N VAL A 61 13.76 0.51 -7.61
CA VAL A 61 14.85 -0.11 -8.35
C VAL A 61 14.32 -0.87 -9.57
N LEU A 62 13.27 -1.68 -9.41
CA LEU A 62 12.66 -2.46 -10.49
C LEU A 62 12.16 -1.57 -11.64
N TYR A 63 11.56 -0.42 -11.31
CA TYR A 63 11.00 0.51 -12.28
C TYR A 63 11.83 1.78 -12.48
N TRP A 64 13.12 1.75 -12.13
CA TRP A 64 13.99 2.93 -12.12
C TRP A 64 13.92 3.72 -13.43
N LYS A 65 14.08 3.05 -14.57
CA LYS A 65 14.06 3.68 -15.90
C LYS A 65 12.70 4.29 -16.25
N LYS A 66 11.62 3.58 -15.94
CA LYS A 66 10.25 4.08 -16.17
C LYS A 66 9.95 5.31 -15.30
N ILE A 67 10.40 5.32 -14.05
CA ILE A 67 10.26 6.47 -13.15
C ILE A 67 11.08 7.65 -13.66
N GLU A 68 12.34 7.42 -14.04
CA GLU A 68 13.24 8.42 -14.63
C GLU A 68 12.62 9.07 -15.88
N GLU A 69 12.17 8.25 -16.84
CA GLU A 69 11.49 8.70 -18.05
C GLU A 69 10.21 9.50 -17.73
N SER A 70 9.40 9.02 -16.79
CA SER A 70 8.15 9.70 -16.40
C SER A 70 8.43 11.09 -15.81
N ILE A 71 9.50 11.24 -15.02
CA ILE A 71 9.91 12.53 -14.44
C ILE A 71 10.43 13.46 -15.55
N ILE A 72 11.27 12.96 -16.46
CA ILE A 72 11.76 13.74 -17.59
C ILE A 72 10.61 14.24 -18.45
N GLU A 73 9.66 13.36 -18.79
CA GLU A 73 8.47 13.72 -19.56
C GLU A 73 7.59 14.75 -18.84
N PHE A 74 7.41 14.62 -17.52
CA PHE A 74 6.66 15.57 -16.72
C PHE A 74 7.22 16.99 -16.86
N PHE A 75 8.53 17.16 -16.69
CA PHE A 75 9.18 18.46 -16.82
C PHE A 75 9.24 18.92 -18.29
N ARG A 76 9.48 18.00 -19.24
CA ARG A 76 9.46 18.32 -20.67
C ARG A 76 8.11 18.91 -21.09
N TYR A 77 7.00 18.38 -20.60
CA TYR A 77 5.68 18.93 -20.86
C TYR A 77 5.51 20.35 -20.34
N ILE A 78 6.02 20.63 -19.14
CA ILE A 78 5.99 21.98 -18.55
C ILE A 78 6.83 22.95 -19.38
N PHE A 79 8.08 22.59 -19.71
CA PHE A 79 8.99 23.49 -20.43
C PHE A 79 8.64 23.68 -21.91
N THR A 80 8.09 22.65 -22.57
CA THR A 80 7.65 22.74 -23.97
C THR A 80 6.26 23.36 -24.13
N ARG A 81 5.64 23.83 -23.04
CA ARG A 81 4.27 24.37 -23.00
C ARG A 81 3.24 23.39 -23.57
N GLY A 82 3.40 22.12 -23.23
CA GLY A 82 2.46 21.05 -23.54
C GLY A 82 2.64 20.38 -24.91
N LYS A 83 3.74 20.62 -25.61
CA LYS A 83 4.01 20.02 -26.92
C LYS A 83 4.50 18.56 -26.83
N GLU A 84 5.28 18.22 -25.81
CA GLU A 84 5.87 16.87 -25.65
C GLU A 84 5.76 16.39 -24.20
N GLY A 85 5.86 15.07 -23.94
CA GLY A 85 5.87 14.53 -22.56
C GLY A 85 4.49 14.42 -21.88
N LYS A 86 3.41 14.39 -22.67
CA LYS A 86 2.03 14.33 -22.16
C LYS A 86 1.76 13.13 -21.25
N THR A 87 2.40 11.99 -21.51
CA THR A 87 2.20 10.75 -20.75
C THR A 87 2.77 10.87 -19.34
N GLY A 88 4.05 11.22 -19.18
CA GLY A 88 4.67 11.45 -17.88
C GLY A 88 4.04 12.62 -17.11
N PHE A 89 3.59 13.67 -17.80
CA PHE A 89 2.83 14.74 -17.16
C PHE A 89 1.52 14.26 -16.54
N ARG A 90 0.70 13.51 -17.31
CA ARG A 90 -0.55 12.93 -16.81
C ARG A 90 -0.29 11.98 -15.64
N PHE A 91 0.71 11.12 -15.74
CA PHE A 91 1.09 10.21 -14.67
C PHE A 91 1.48 10.98 -13.40
N GLY A 92 2.35 11.98 -13.50
CA GLY A 92 2.77 12.80 -12.36
C GLY A 92 1.61 13.55 -11.71
N ILE A 93 0.70 14.13 -12.50
CA ILE A 93 -0.53 14.75 -11.97
C ILE A 93 -1.40 13.71 -11.25
N SER A 94 -1.57 12.51 -11.81
CA SER A 94 -2.32 11.44 -11.16
C SER A 94 -1.70 11.03 -9.82
N VAL A 95 -0.37 10.93 -9.75
CA VAL A 95 0.35 10.64 -8.50
C VAL A 95 0.13 11.75 -7.47
N ILE A 96 0.25 13.02 -7.87
CA ILE A 96 0.04 14.17 -6.99
C ILE A 96 -1.41 14.19 -6.46
N VAL A 97 -2.39 14.02 -7.34
CA VAL A 97 -3.81 13.99 -6.96
C VAL A 97 -4.10 12.83 -6.02
N ALA A 98 -3.60 11.63 -6.32
CA ALA A 98 -3.76 10.46 -5.46
C ALA A 98 -3.14 10.68 -4.07
N PHE A 99 -1.94 11.27 -4.01
CA PHE A 99 -1.26 11.60 -2.77
C PHE A 99 -2.06 12.61 -1.92
N LEU A 100 -2.54 13.69 -2.53
CA LEU A 100 -3.34 14.71 -1.83
C LEU A 100 -4.66 14.13 -1.29
N VAL A 101 -5.35 13.32 -2.11
CA VAL A 101 -6.58 12.63 -1.68
C VAL A 101 -6.27 11.69 -0.51
N ALA A 102 -5.19 10.90 -0.60
CA ALA A 102 -4.77 10.01 0.48
C ALA A 102 -4.48 10.77 1.78
N LEU A 103 -3.79 11.91 1.73
CA LEU A 103 -3.52 12.75 2.92
C LEU A 103 -4.82 13.24 3.58
N ILE A 104 -5.76 13.76 2.77
CA ILE A 104 -7.04 14.29 3.26
C ILE A 104 -7.86 13.16 3.90
N VAL A 105 -7.96 12.02 3.19
CA VAL A 105 -8.71 10.85 3.66
C VAL A 105 -8.08 10.30 4.92
N MET A 106 -6.76 10.12 4.97
CA MET A 106 -6.06 9.57 6.13
C MET A 106 -6.22 10.46 7.36
N LYS A 107 -6.08 11.79 7.21
CA LYS A 107 -6.29 12.74 8.32
C LYS A 107 -7.72 12.66 8.87
N LYS A 108 -8.73 12.61 7.97
CA LYS A 108 -10.14 12.47 8.38
C LYS A 108 -10.40 11.10 9.02
N PHE A 109 -9.84 10.03 8.46
CA PHE A 109 -10.01 8.67 8.93
C PHE A 109 -9.41 8.45 10.32
N VAL A 110 -8.15 8.85 10.53
CA VAL A 110 -7.53 8.80 11.86
C VAL A 110 -8.33 9.63 12.87
N GLY A 111 -8.82 10.81 12.47
CA GLY A 111 -9.70 11.63 13.30
C GLY A 111 -11.03 10.95 13.65
N TYR A 112 -11.61 10.19 12.73
CA TYR A 112 -12.81 9.38 12.95
C TYR A 112 -12.54 8.24 13.93
N LEU A 113 -11.45 7.48 13.74
CA LEU A 113 -11.10 6.34 14.59
C LEU A 113 -10.87 6.71 16.05
N LYS A 114 -10.38 7.94 16.31
CA LYS A 114 -10.26 8.46 17.68
C LYS A 114 -11.60 8.67 18.38
N LYS A 115 -12.71 8.78 17.64
CA LYS A 115 -14.04 9.15 18.18
C LYS A 115 -15.09 8.04 18.04
N LYS A 116 -14.93 7.15 17.06
CA LYS A 116 -15.95 6.15 16.70
C LYS A 116 -15.29 4.79 16.42
N PRO A 117 -15.93 3.68 16.83
CA PRO A 117 -15.42 2.35 16.54
C PRO A 117 -15.55 2.01 15.05
N LEU A 118 -14.73 1.06 14.58
CA LEU A 118 -14.69 0.60 13.19
C LEU A 118 -15.95 -0.14 12.69
N LYS A 119 -16.98 -0.30 13.54
CA LYS A 119 -18.20 -1.08 13.24
C LYS A 119 -18.88 -0.67 11.93
N VAL A 120 -18.92 0.63 11.61
CA VAL A 120 -19.52 1.13 10.37
C VAL A 120 -18.80 0.61 9.14
N PHE A 121 -17.47 0.56 9.16
CA PHE A 121 -16.67 0.03 8.05
C PHE A 121 -16.84 -1.49 7.90
N ALA A 122 -16.98 -2.22 9.01
CA ALA A 122 -17.25 -3.65 8.98
C ALA A 122 -18.60 -3.95 8.32
N ILE A 123 -19.67 -3.25 8.74
CA ILE A 123 -21.01 -3.40 8.17
C ILE A 123 -21.00 -3.04 6.69
N TYR A 124 -20.39 -1.91 6.32
CA TYR A 124 -20.27 -1.49 4.92
C TYR A 124 -19.56 -2.55 4.05
N ARG A 125 -18.43 -3.10 4.52
CA ARG A 125 -17.70 -4.14 3.77
C ARG A 125 -18.50 -5.42 3.60
N VAL A 126 -19.19 -5.87 4.65
CA VAL A 126 -20.07 -7.06 4.59
C VAL A 126 -21.22 -6.82 3.62
N ALA A 127 -21.90 -5.67 3.71
CA ALA A 127 -22.99 -5.31 2.81
C ALA A 127 -22.53 -5.22 1.35
N ALA A 128 -21.38 -4.60 1.08
CA ALA A 128 -20.79 -4.52 -0.26
C ALA A 128 -20.42 -5.91 -0.80
N GLY A 129 -19.87 -6.79 0.05
CA GLY A 129 -19.58 -8.18 -0.31
C GLY A 129 -20.84 -8.99 -0.64
N ILE A 130 -21.91 -8.83 0.15
CA ILE A 130 -23.21 -9.45 -0.12
C ILE A 130 -23.79 -8.93 -1.43
N LEU A 131 -23.78 -7.60 -1.65
CA LEU A 131 -24.27 -6.97 -2.87
C LEU A 131 -23.52 -7.52 -4.10
N LEU A 132 -22.18 -7.55 -4.03
CA LEU A 132 -21.36 -8.11 -5.09
C LEU A 132 -21.71 -9.59 -5.34
N GLY A 133 -21.86 -10.39 -4.28
CA GLY A 133 -22.29 -11.78 -4.38
C GLY A 133 -23.65 -11.94 -5.08
N VAL A 134 -24.64 -11.12 -4.73
CA VAL A 134 -25.96 -11.11 -5.40
C VAL A 134 -25.86 -10.72 -6.87
N LEU A 135 -25.02 -9.74 -7.22
CA LEU A 135 -24.82 -9.31 -8.61
C LEU A 135 -24.14 -10.39 -9.45
N VAL A 136 -23.24 -11.17 -8.85
CA VAL A 136 -22.60 -12.30 -9.50
C VAL A 136 -23.58 -13.46 -9.67
N LEU A 137 -24.35 -13.80 -8.62
CA LEU A 137 -25.34 -14.87 -8.66
C LEU A 137 -26.49 -14.57 -9.64
N SER A 138 -26.88 -13.31 -9.77
CA SER A 138 -27.88 -12.86 -10.73
C SER A 138 -27.35 -12.74 -12.17
N LYS A 139 -26.08 -13.11 -12.43
CA LYS A 139 -25.39 -12.99 -13.72
C LYS A 139 -25.36 -11.58 -14.31
N VAL A 140 -25.60 -10.55 -13.49
CA VAL A 140 -25.43 -9.15 -13.88
C VAL A 140 -23.95 -8.84 -14.06
N ILE A 141 -23.10 -9.46 -13.24
CA ILE A 141 -21.64 -9.35 -13.32
C ILE A 141 -21.05 -10.75 -13.49
N SER A 142 -20.24 -10.94 -14.53
CA SER A 142 -19.42 -12.13 -14.70
C SER A 142 -18.06 -11.91 -14.03
N LEU A 143 -17.70 -12.76 -13.07
CA LEU A 143 -16.32 -12.88 -12.61
C LEU A 143 -15.60 -13.75 -13.64
N THR A 144 -15.12 -13.11 -14.70
CA THR A 144 -14.24 -13.73 -15.70
C THR A 144 -12.82 -13.79 -15.17
#